data_AF-A0A9E2IXK0-F1
#
_entry.id   AF-A0A9E2IXK0-F1
#
_cell.length_a   1.000
_cell.length_b   1.000
_cell.length_c   1.000
_cell.angle_alpha   90.00
_cell.angle_beta   90.00
_cell.angle_gamma   90.00
#
_symmetry.space_group_name_H-M   'P 1'
#
loop_
_entity.id
_entity.type
_entity.pdbx_description
1 polymer ?
#
loop_
_entity_poly.entity_id
_entity_poly.type
_entity_poly.pdbx_seq_one_letter_code
_entity_poly.pdbx_strand_id
1 'polypeptide(L)'
;MKTKEIFLKDPLTWKLVNEGVSSNNTEDLDTLRYELESFVCEGEYLNGMRRILQGYRDSFNSPEQKAAWISGFYGSGKSHLAKVLRYLWINFAFPDVTTARSLAHLPEEITDLLTEISTL
;
A
#
# COMPACT_ATOMS: atom_id res chain seq x y z
N MET A 1 -4.39 -25.33 22.49
CA MET A 1 -4.07 -24.30 21.48
C MET A 1 -3.75 -24.99 20.17
N LYS A 2 -4.59 -24.81 19.14
CA LYS A 2 -4.34 -25.33 17.79
C LYS A 2 -3.45 -24.33 17.05
N THR A 3 -2.52 -24.79 16.21
CA THR A 3 -1.61 -23.92 15.44
C THR A 3 -2.33 -22.84 14.64
N LYS A 4 -3.53 -23.15 14.12
CA LYS A 4 -4.34 -22.18 13.37
C LYS A 4 -4.78 -20.96 14.18
N GLU A 5 -4.84 -21.07 15.52
CA GLU A 5 -5.23 -19.98 16.43
C GLU A 5 -4.11 -18.94 16.62
N ILE A 6 -2.90 -19.20 16.11
CA ILE A 6 -1.77 -18.26 16.13
C ILE A 6 -1.88 -17.21 15.02
N PHE A 7 -2.53 -17.56 13.91
CA PHE A 7 -2.58 -16.70 12.73
C PHE A 7 -3.71 -15.67 12.84
N LEU A 8 -3.46 -14.47 12.32
CA LEU A 8 -4.46 -13.40 12.26
C LEU A 8 -5.68 -13.79 11.41
N LYS A 9 -5.44 -14.56 10.33
CA LYS A 9 -6.49 -15.09 9.44
C LYS A 9 -6.42 -16.61 9.46
N ASP A 10 -7.57 -17.29 9.53
CA ASP A 10 -7.60 -18.76 9.57
C ASP A 10 -7.01 -19.32 8.26
N PRO A 11 -5.87 -20.03 8.31
CA PRO A 11 -5.17 -20.51 7.12
C PRO A 11 -5.95 -21.61 6.38
N LEU A 12 -7.01 -22.17 6.97
CA LEU A 12 -7.86 -23.16 6.31
C LEU A 12 -8.92 -22.53 5.41
N THR A 13 -9.25 -21.26 5.63
CA THR A 13 -10.28 -20.53 4.89
C THR A 13 -9.72 -19.37 4.06
N TRP A 14 -8.62 -18.76 4.52
CA TRP A 14 -8.00 -17.62 3.86
C TRP A 14 -7.09 -18.06 2.72
N LYS A 15 -7.31 -17.54 1.50
CA LYS A 15 -6.49 -17.82 0.32
C LYS A 15 -5.76 -16.56 -0.15
N LEU A 16 -4.54 -16.75 -0.64
CA LEU A 16 -3.77 -15.69 -1.30
C LEU A 16 -4.33 -15.50 -2.72
N VAL A 17 -5.16 -14.48 -2.93
CA VAL A 17 -5.84 -14.26 -4.22
C VAL A 17 -4.84 -14.05 -5.38
N ASN A 18 -3.70 -13.41 -5.09
CA ASN A 18 -2.65 -13.14 -6.07
C ASN A 18 -1.49 -14.15 -6.07
N GLU A 19 -1.61 -15.26 -5.33
CA GLU A 19 -0.54 -16.27 -5.16
C GLU A 19 0.83 -15.68 -4.71
N GLY A 20 0.83 -14.50 -4.09
CA GLY A 20 2.05 -13.80 -3.68
C GLY A 20 2.74 -12.99 -4.78
N VAL A 21 2.14 -12.88 -5.97
CA VAL A 21 2.69 -12.10 -7.10
C VAL A 21 1.77 -10.94 -7.42
N SER A 22 2.29 -9.72 -7.28
CA SER A 22 1.53 -8.53 -7.65
C SER A 22 1.46 -8.37 -9.17
N SER A 23 0.24 -8.19 -9.70
CA SER A 23 -0.03 -7.88 -11.11
C SER A 23 -0.48 -6.42 -11.25
N ASN A 24 -0.20 -5.78 -12.39
CA ASN A 24 -0.69 -4.43 -12.67
C ASN A 24 -2.02 -4.44 -13.43
N ASN A 25 -2.79 -5.53 -13.34
CA ASN A 25 -4.12 -5.60 -13.92
C ASN A 25 -5.04 -4.63 -13.17
N THR A 26 -5.57 -3.64 -13.87
CA THR A 26 -6.47 -2.61 -13.31
C THR A 26 -7.93 -3.04 -13.31
N GLU A 27 -8.28 -4.11 -14.03
CA GLU A 27 -9.65 -4.62 -14.12
C GLU A 27 -9.98 -5.58 -12.96
N ASP A 28 -8.95 -6.15 -12.33
CA ASP A 28 -9.10 -7.10 -11.23
C ASP A 28 -9.17 -6.37 -9.87
N LEU A 29 -10.37 -5.86 -9.57
CA LEU A 29 -10.64 -5.12 -8.34
C LEU A 29 -10.63 -6.01 -7.09
N ASP A 30 -10.94 -7.30 -7.23
CA ASP A 30 -10.92 -8.25 -6.10
C ASP A 30 -9.48 -8.48 -5.63
N THR A 31 -8.55 -8.68 -6.58
CA THR A 31 -7.12 -8.75 -6.27
C THR A 31 -6.62 -7.43 -5.67
N LEU A 32 -7.03 -6.28 -6.20
CA LEU A 32 -6.63 -4.99 -5.64
C LEU A 32 -7.10 -4.81 -4.19
N ARG A 33 -8.37 -5.14 -3.91
CA ARG A 33 -8.92 -5.10 -2.54
C ARG A 33 -8.13 -6.00 -1.61
N TYR A 34 -7.90 -7.24 -2.04
CA TYR A 34 -7.10 -8.21 -1.29
C TYR A 34 -5.69 -7.67 -0.98
N GLU A 35 -5.00 -7.09 -1.97
CA GLU A 35 -3.66 -6.53 -1.80
C GLU A 35 -3.64 -5.37 -0.80
N LEU A 36 -4.64 -4.47 -0.83
CA LEU A 36 -4.75 -3.37 0.12
C LEU A 36 -5.07 -3.84 1.55
N GLU A 37 -6.01 -4.77 1.71
CA GLU A 37 -6.39 -5.34 3.03
C GLU A 37 -5.28 -6.18 3.66
N SER A 38 -4.42 -6.79 2.84
CA SER A 38 -3.31 -7.63 3.31
C SER A 38 -1.97 -6.89 3.35
N PHE A 39 -1.96 -5.61 2.98
CA PHE A 39 -0.73 -4.82 2.94
C PHE A 39 -0.22 -4.55 4.36
N VAL A 40 1.03 -4.96 4.63
CA VAL A 40 1.71 -4.73 5.91
C VAL A 40 2.71 -3.59 5.72
N CYS A 41 2.34 -2.41 6.21
CA CYS A 41 3.15 -1.20 6.14
C CYS A 41 4.14 -1.12 7.31
N GLU A 42 5.17 -1.96 7.28
CA GLU A 42 6.22 -2.01 8.32
C GLU A 42 7.62 -2.09 7.70
N GLY A 43 8.66 -1.89 8.52
CA GLY A 43 10.06 -2.00 8.11
C GLY A 43 10.40 -1.17 6.87
N GLU A 44 10.92 -1.82 5.82
CA GLU A 44 11.34 -1.14 4.59
C GLU A 44 10.18 -0.60 3.75
N TYR A 45 8.97 -1.16 3.85
CA TYR A 45 7.80 -0.55 3.20
C TYR A 45 7.43 0.77 3.86
N LEU A 46 7.41 0.79 5.19
CA LEU A 46 7.15 2.01 5.96
C LEU A 46 8.20 3.09 5.66
N ASN A 47 9.49 2.74 5.78
CA ASN A 47 10.59 3.66 5.47
C ASN A 47 10.53 4.19 4.04
N GLY A 48 10.22 3.32 3.07
CA GLY A 48 10.06 3.68 1.68
C GLY A 48 8.91 4.67 1.45
N MET A 49 7.70 4.35 1.93
CA MET A 49 6.54 5.25 1.78
C MET A 49 6.76 6.59 2.46
N ARG A 50 7.25 6.59 3.71
CA ARG A 50 7.55 7.82 4.44
C ARG A 50 8.51 8.71 3.66
N ARG A 51 9.61 8.16 3.14
CA ARG A 51 10.59 8.91 2.35
C ARG A 51 10.00 9.49 1.07
N ILE A 52 9.15 8.75 0.37
CA ILE A 52 8.53 9.20 -0.88
C ILE A 52 7.51 10.31 -0.60
N LEU A 53 6.61 10.10 0.36
CA LEU A 53 5.55 11.04 0.70
C LEU A 53 6.13 12.34 1.29
N GLN A 54 7.06 12.25 2.25
CA GLN A 54 7.76 13.43 2.79
C GLN A 54 8.54 14.16 1.70
N GLY A 55 9.22 13.41 0.82
CA GLY A 55 9.97 13.99 -0.30
C GLY A 55 9.10 14.83 -1.23
N TYR A 56 7.90 14.34 -1.57
CA TYR A 56 6.92 15.08 -2.36
C TYR A 56 6.41 16.31 -1.61
N ARG A 57 5.94 16.12 -0.38
CA ARG A 57 5.39 17.20 0.46
C ARG A 57 6.38 18.35 0.64
N ASP A 58 7.61 18.04 1.05
CA ASP A 58 8.63 19.05 1.35
C ASP A 58 9.07 19.82 0.08
N SER A 59 8.88 19.23 -1.10
CA SER A 59 9.19 19.85 -2.39
C SER A 59 7.95 20.41 -3.09
N PHE A 60 6.77 20.43 -2.48
CA PHE A 60 5.52 20.81 -3.16
C PHE A 60 5.57 22.20 -3.81
N ASN A 61 6.08 23.21 -3.08
CA ASN A 61 6.23 24.59 -3.56
C ASN A 61 7.55 24.85 -4.31
N SER A 62 8.36 23.83 -4.54
CA SER A 62 9.60 23.94 -5.31
C SER A 62 9.31 23.91 -6.81
N PRO A 63 10.10 24.60 -7.66
CA PRO A 63 10.02 24.45 -9.10
C PRO A 63 10.33 23.03 -9.59
N GLU A 64 10.97 22.20 -8.76
CA GLU A 64 11.33 20.81 -9.06
C GLU A 64 10.80 19.85 -7.99
N GLN A 65 10.28 18.69 -8.43
CA GLN A 65 9.82 17.58 -7.59
C GLN A 65 10.89 16.49 -7.46
N LYS A 66 10.98 15.90 -6.26
CA LYS A 66 11.89 14.77 -6.02
C LYS A 66 11.33 13.50 -6.65
N ALA A 67 12.13 12.86 -7.50
CA ALA A 67 11.85 11.51 -7.98
C ALA A 67 12.23 10.45 -6.92
N ALA A 68 11.59 9.29 -6.99
CA ALA A 68 11.90 8.14 -6.15
C ALA A 68 12.38 6.95 -6.98
N TRP A 69 13.38 6.23 -6.47
CA TRP A 69 13.87 4.98 -7.03
C TRP A 69 13.65 3.84 -6.04
N ILE A 70 12.83 2.85 -6.42
CA ILE A 70 12.54 1.68 -5.59
C ILE A 70 13.44 0.52 -6.01
N SER A 71 14.41 0.17 -5.18
CA SER A 71 15.36 -0.92 -5.41
C SER A 71 15.24 -2.04 -4.36
N GLY A 72 15.76 -3.24 -4.68
CA GLY A 72 15.65 -4.42 -3.83
C GLY A 72 15.67 -5.74 -4.61
N PHE A 73 15.88 -6.85 -3.91
CA PHE A 73 16.02 -8.18 -4.49
C PHE A 73 14.73 -8.70 -5.16
N TYR A 74 14.84 -9.73 -5.99
CA TYR A 74 13.67 -10.41 -6.55
C TYR A 74 12.76 -10.92 -5.42
N GLY A 75 11.45 -10.79 -5.59
CA GLY A 75 10.48 -11.18 -4.56
C GLY A 75 10.35 -10.24 -3.36
N SER A 76 11.11 -9.13 -3.27
CA SER A 76 11.00 -8.17 -2.16
C SER A 76 9.76 -7.24 -2.22
N GLY A 77 8.87 -7.47 -3.19
CA GLY A 77 7.62 -6.72 -3.40
C GLY A 77 7.78 -5.23 -3.76
N LYS A 78 8.82 -4.87 -4.52
CA LYS A 78 9.00 -3.51 -5.08
C LYS A 78 7.80 -3.04 -5.92
N SER A 79 7.34 -3.89 -6.84
CA SER A 79 6.19 -3.57 -7.70
C SER A 79 4.90 -3.49 -6.89
N HIS A 80 4.78 -4.32 -5.84
CA HIS A 80 3.65 -4.28 -4.93
C HIS A 80 3.60 -2.96 -4.15
N LEU A 81 4.74 -2.50 -3.60
CA LEU A 81 4.85 -1.19 -2.96
C LEU A 81 4.42 -0.06 -3.91
N ALA A 82 4.92 -0.06 -5.14
CA ALA A 82 4.57 0.97 -6.13
C ALA A 82 3.07 0.96 -6.47
N LYS A 83 2.48 -0.24 -6.62
CA LYS A 83 1.05 -0.41 -6.88
C LYS A 83 0.20 0.08 -5.71
N VAL A 84 0.48 -0.39 -4.49
CA VAL A 84 -0.26 0.02 -3.29
C VAL A 84 -0.14 1.52 -3.08
N LEU A 85 1.06 2.09 -3.16
CA LEU A 85 1.28 3.52 -3.03
C LEU A 85 0.45 4.32 -4.03
N ARG A 86 0.39 3.91 -5.30
CA ARG A 86 -0.46 4.56 -6.32
C ARG A 86 -1.92 4.63 -5.88
N TYR A 87 -2.50 3.53 -5.42
CA TYR A 87 -3.92 3.46 -5.04
C TYR A 87 -4.22 4.21 -3.74
N LEU A 88 -3.29 4.20 -2.79
CA LEU A 88 -3.36 5.04 -1.58
C LEU A 88 -3.27 6.53 -1.91
N TRP A 89 -2.39 6.90 -2.84
CA TRP A 89 -2.14 8.29 -3.25
C TRP A 89 -3.42 8.93 -3.80
N ILE A 90 -4.07 8.28 -4.76
CA ILE A 90 -5.32 8.75 -5.36
C ILE A 90 -6.56 8.47 -4.51
N ASN A 91 -6.39 7.82 -3.35
CA ASN A 91 -7.46 7.36 -2.48
C ASN A 91 -8.59 6.65 -3.26
N PHE A 92 -8.22 5.65 -4.06
CA PHE A 92 -9.13 5.02 -5.03
C PHE A 92 -10.44 4.56 -4.39
N ALA A 93 -11.57 4.92 -5.00
CA ALA A 93 -12.90 4.52 -4.56
C ALA A 93 -13.37 3.28 -5.32
N PHE A 94 -13.74 2.24 -4.59
CA PHE A 94 -14.32 1.02 -5.12
C PHE A 94 -15.83 1.21 -5.43
N PRO A 95 -16.44 0.31 -6.23
CA PRO A 95 -17.87 0.38 -6.55
C PRO A 95 -18.81 0.36 -5.33
N ASP A 96 -18.35 -0.20 -4.20
CA ASP A 96 -19.05 -0.23 -2.93
C ASP A 96 -18.78 0.99 -2.03
N VAL A 97 -18.21 2.06 -2.59
CA VAL A 97 -17.87 3.33 -1.90
C VAL A 97 -16.69 3.22 -0.92
N THR A 98 -16.21 2.01 -0.64
CA THR A 98 -15.00 1.78 0.14
C THR A 98 -13.80 2.44 -0.55
N THR A 99 -12.89 3.04 0.21
CA THR A 99 -11.68 3.68 -0.36
C THR A 99 -10.42 2.89 -0.05
N ALA A 100 -9.38 3.05 -0.87
CA ALA A 100 -8.09 2.40 -0.65
C ALA A 100 -7.51 2.70 0.73
N ARG A 101 -7.62 3.94 1.22
CA ARG A 101 -7.14 4.33 2.56
C ARG A 101 -7.99 3.74 3.69
N SER A 102 -9.25 3.42 3.45
CA SER A 102 -10.10 2.74 4.45
C SER A 102 -9.86 1.23 4.56
N LEU A 103 -9.26 0.61 3.52
CA LEU A 103 -8.95 -0.82 3.49
C LEU A 103 -7.57 -1.13 4.08
N ALA A 104 -6.58 -0.27 3.82
CA ALA A 104 -5.21 -0.51 4.27
C ALA A 104 -5.03 -0.17 5.75
N HIS A 105 -4.42 -1.08 6.51
CA HIS A 105 -3.99 -0.82 7.89
C HIS A 105 -2.65 -0.08 7.88
N LEU A 106 -2.70 1.26 7.88
CA LEU A 106 -1.52 2.12 7.79
C LEU A 106 -1.11 2.68 9.17
N PRO A 107 0.20 2.81 9.45
CA PRO A 107 0.70 3.62 10.55
C PRO A 107 0.20 5.06 10.46
N GLU A 108 0.00 5.69 11.63
CA GLU A 108 -0.49 7.07 11.76
C GLU A 108 0.34 8.04 10.90
N GLU A 109 1.67 7.92 10.92
CA GLU A 109 2.56 8.79 10.13
C GLU A 109 2.31 8.74 8.61
N ILE A 110 1.90 7.60 8.07
CA ILE A 110 1.59 7.47 6.64
C ILE A 110 0.20 8.03 6.34
N THR A 111 -0.76 7.79 7.24
CA THR A 111 -2.11 8.35 7.15
C THR A 111 -2.09 9.88 7.17
N ASP A 112 -1.30 10.48 8.06
CA ASP A 112 -1.15 11.92 8.17
C ASP A 112 -0.53 12.52 6.90
N LEU A 113 0.57 11.93 6.41
CA LEU A 113 1.22 12.39 5.18
C LEU A 113 0.29 12.32 3.96
N LEU A 114 -0.46 11.22 3.82
CA LEU A 114 -1.43 11.07 2.73
C LEU A 114 -2.58 12.09 2.83
N THR A 115 -2.99 12.42 4.05
CA THR A 115 -4.05 13.41 4.30
C THR A 115 -3.56 14.81 3.99
N GLU A 116 -2.37 15.18 4.48
CA GLU A 116 -1.73 16.47 4.21
C GLU A 116 -1.54 16.68 2.71
N ILE A 117 -0.98 15.69 2.01
CA ILE A 117 -0.77 15.74 0.54
C ILE A 117 -2.07 15.93 -0.23
N SER A 118 -3.20 15.44 0.27
CA SER A 118 -4.50 15.65 -0.36
C SER A 118 -5.08 17.06 -0.17
N THR A 119 -4.45 17.88 0.67
CA THR A 119 -4.86 19.26 0.96
C THR A 119 -3.91 20.32 0.41
N LEU A 120 -2.76 19.90 -0.14
CA LEU A 120 -1.81 20.75 -0.86
C LEU A 120 -2.34 21.11 -2.26
#